data_AF-A0A9P6U164-F1
#
_entry.id   AF-A0A9P6U164-F1
#
_cell.length_a   1.000
_cell.length_b   1.000
_cell.length_c   1.000
_cell.angle_alpha   90.00
_cell.angle_beta   90.00
_cell.angle_gamma   90.00
#
_symmetry.space_group_name_H-M   'P 1'
#
loop_
_entity.id
_entity.type
_entity.pdbx_description
1 polymer ?
#
loop_
_entity_poly.entity_id
_entity_poly.type
_entity_poly.pdbx_seq_one_letter_code
_entity_poly.pdbx_strand_id
1 'polypeptide(L)'
;MAKPNALFLIPRQQPMTHMHSAVVLVRAKQQWQPCNQQQSRTFVSPSRAMFAANSADIDKGVQNITDLFMVARDELEYAEEARGSVYYNDDKETAKEAVQECLDSYDQLLKDLDDAQKLDVQRKIGLKIMELKSQLDALNSEELE
;
A
#
# COMPACT_ATOMS: atom_id res chain seq x y z
N MET A 1 1.57 -29.99 -55.19
CA MET A 1 0.63 -28.94 -55.66
C MET A 1 0.90 -27.67 -54.89
N ALA A 2 1.51 -26.68 -55.55
CA ALA A 2 1.62 -25.32 -55.06
C ALA A 2 0.59 -24.46 -55.79
N LYS A 3 -0.03 -23.49 -55.09
CA LYS A 3 -0.29 -22.17 -55.65
C LYS A 3 -0.50 -21.12 -54.54
N PRO A 4 -0.07 -19.86 -54.79
CA PRO A 4 0.14 -18.81 -53.81
C PRO A 4 -0.98 -17.75 -53.86
N ASN A 5 -0.95 -16.77 -52.95
CA ASN A 5 -1.25 -15.34 -53.19
C ASN A 5 -1.26 -14.60 -51.84
N ALA A 6 -0.36 -13.67 -51.54
CA ALA A 6 -0.06 -12.37 -52.15
C ALA A 6 -0.75 -11.23 -51.39
N LEU A 7 0.11 -10.36 -50.84
CA LEU A 7 -0.02 -8.92 -50.63
C LEU A 7 -1.36 -8.37 -50.09
N PHE A 8 -1.33 -7.81 -48.88
CA PHE A 8 -1.87 -6.48 -48.59
C PHE A 8 -1.00 -5.87 -47.47
N LEU A 9 -0.11 -4.92 -47.77
CA LEU A 9 -0.31 -3.47 -47.82
C LEU A 9 -0.33 -2.78 -46.43
N ILE A 10 0.79 -2.09 -46.18
CA ILE A 10 0.93 -0.70 -45.68
C ILE A 10 1.18 -0.50 -44.17
N PRO A 11 2.22 0.30 -43.83
CA PRO A 11 2.70 0.52 -42.48
C PRO A 11 1.97 1.67 -41.79
N ARG A 12 1.90 1.64 -40.45
CA ARG A 12 1.51 2.80 -39.67
C ARG A 12 2.67 3.25 -38.77
N GLN A 13 3.48 4.13 -39.34
CA GLN A 13 4.37 5.04 -38.61
C GLN A 13 3.56 5.79 -37.54
N GLN A 14 4.05 5.82 -36.30
CA GLN A 14 3.59 6.75 -35.27
C GLN A 14 4.66 7.84 -35.11
N PRO A 15 4.37 9.11 -35.45
CA PRO A 15 5.29 10.19 -35.13
C PRO A 15 5.18 10.55 -33.64
N MET A 16 6.32 10.53 -32.95
CA MET A 16 6.48 11.06 -31.60
C MET A 16 6.23 12.57 -31.61
N THR A 17 5.07 12.99 -31.10
CA THR A 17 4.81 14.39 -30.80
C THR A 17 5.62 14.77 -29.55
N HIS A 18 6.82 15.31 -29.75
CA HIS A 18 7.51 16.11 -28.75
C HIS A 18 6.65 17.34 -28.43
N MET A 19 5.95 17.29 -27.30
CA MET A 19 5.32 18.48 -26.73
C MET A 19 6.31 19.13 -25.76
N HIS A 20 6.89 20.23 -26.22
CA HIS A 20 7.49 21.24 -25.36
C HIS A 20 6.42 21.74 -24.38
N SER A 21 6.73 21.75 -23.08
CA SER A 21 6.04 22.64 -22.14
C SER A 21 7.06 23.63 -21.60
N ALA A 22 6.86 24.88 -22.01
CA ALA A 22 7.70 26.02 -21.72
C ALA A 22 7.67 26.32 -20.22
N VAL A 23 8.86 26.45 -19.64
CA VAL A 23 9.10 27.12 -18.38
C VAL A 23 8.73 28.59 -18.55
N VAL A 24 7.62 29.01 -17.95
CA VAL A 24 7.32 30.43 -17.72
C VAL A 24 7.20 30.63 -16.21
N LEU A 25 8.31 31.06 -15.63
CA LEU A 25 8.39 31.53 -14.25
C LEU A 25 8.50 33.06 -14.27
N VAL A 26 7.97 33.69 -13.22
CA VAL A 26 8.05 35.13 -12.87
C VAL A 26 6.86 35.99 -13.32
N ARG A 27 5.95 36.27 -12.39
CA ARG A 27 5.81 37.64 -11.84
C ARG A 27 4.97 37.68 -10.55
N ALA A 28 5.55 38.33 -9.55
CA ALA A 28 4.98 38.64 -8.25
C ALA A 28 4.21 39.98 -8.23
N LYS A 29 3.34 40.13 -7.21
CA LYS A 29 2.86 41.33 -6.46
C LYS A 29 1.33 41.34 -6.29
N GLN A 30 0.82 41.19 -5.06
CA GLN A 30 0.29 42.26 -4.16
C GLN A 30 -0.97 42.93 -4.76
N GLN A 31 -2.13 43.11 -4.09
CA GLN A 31 -2.35 43.63 -2.73
C GLN A 31 -3.88 43.64 -2.41
N TRP A 32 -4.23 43.27 -1.16
CA TRP A 32 -5.33 43.73 -0.29
C TRP A 32 -6.65 44.29 -0.87
N GLN A 33 -7.76 43.68 -0.41
CA GLN A 33 -9.02 44.38 -0.11
C GLN A 33 -9.61 43.90 1.25
N PRO A 34 -10.36 44.75 1.96
CA PRO A 34 -10.57 44.68 3.40
C PRO A 34 -11.74 43.79 3.86
N CYS A 35 -11.75 43.56 5.17
CA CYS A 35 -12.79 42.94 5.99
C CYS A 35 -14.23 43.28 5.55
N ASN A 36 -15.06 42.26 5.29
CA ASN A 36 -16.49 42.34 5.58
C ASN A 36 -16.94 41.14 6.40
N GLN A 37 -17.05 41.42 7.69
CA GLN A 37 -17.42 40.53 8.77
C GLN A 37 -18.93 40.31 8.76
N GLN A 38 -19.40 39.24 8.12
CA GLN A 38 -20.70 38.66 8.44
C GLN A 38 -20.47 37.36 9.23
N GLN A 39 -20.30 37.52 10.54
CA GLN A 39 -20.25 36.42 11.51
C GLN A 39 -21.59 35.69 11.52
N SER A 40 -21.74 34.66 10.70
CA SER A 40 -22.66 33.57 10.99
C SER A 40 -21.91 32.59 11.88
N ARG A 41 -22.06 32.75 13.19
CA ARG A 41 -21.65 31.77 14.19
C ARG A 41 -22.48 30.50 13.95
N THR A 42 -21.99 29.60 13.10
CA THR A 42 -22.46 28.22 13.11
C THR A 42 -22.01 27.62 14.43
N PHE A 43 -22.98 27.25 15.25
CA PHE A 43 -22.77 26.45 16.45
C PHE A 43 -22.17 25.12 15.99
N VAL A 44 -20.84 25.01 16.05
CA VAL A 44 -20.15 23.74 15.86
C VAL A 44 -20.50 22.91 17.08
N SER A 45 -21.47 22.01 16.91
CA SER A 45 -21.89 21.10 17.97
C SER A 45 -20.64 20.31 18.43
N PRO A 46 -20.24 20.38 19.71
CA PRO A 46 -19.00 19.76 20.19
C PRO A 46 -19.04 18.22 20.15
N SER A 47 -20.18 17.61 19.81
CA SER A 47 -20.37 16.16 19.83
C SER A 47 -19.67 15.38 18.70
N ARG A 48 -19.04 16.04 17.71
CA ARG A 48 -18.32 15.35 16.63
C ARG A 48 -16.82 15.12 16.91
N ALA A 49 -16.27 15.72 17.97
CA ALA A 49 -14.84 15.61 18.28
C ALA A 49 -14.45 14.25 18.90
N MET A 50 -15.38 13.55 19.56
CA MET A 50 -15.10 12.31 20.29
C MET A 50 -14.90 11.09 19.38
N PHE A 51 -15.56 11.03 18.22
CA PHE A 51 -15.46 9.89 17.29
C PHE A 51 -14.24 9.95 16.36
N ALA A 52 -13.68 11.14 16.14
CA ALA A 52 -12.54 11.33 15.24
C ALA A 52 -11.21 10.85 15.84
N ALA A 53 -11.08 10.89 17.18
CA ALA A 53 -9.89 10.40 17.87
C ALA A 53 -9.71 8.89 17.66
N ASN A 54 -10.77 8.11 17.89
CA ASN A 54 -10.73 6.65 17.76
C ASN A 54 -10.44 6.19 16.32
N SER A 55 -10.97 6.88 15.31
CA SER A 55 -10.65 6.55 13.90
C SER A 55 -9.19 6.81 13.55
N ALA A 56 -8.60 7.89 14.07
CA ALA A 56 -7.20 8.22 13.78
C ALA A 56 -6.24 7.21 14.39
N ASP A 57 -6.57 6.63 15.54
CA ASP A 57 -5.74 5.61 16.19
C ASP A 57 -5.81 4.26 15.45
N ILE A 58 -6.98 3.92 14.89
CA ILE A 58 -7.14 2.76 13.99
C ILE A 58 -6.33 2.93 12.72
N ASP A 59 -6.40 4.09 12.06
CA ASP A 59 -5.67 4.33 10.83
C ASP A 59 -4.15 4.27 11.06
N LYS A 60 -3.65 4.73 12.22
CA LYS A 60 -2.25 4.53 12.61
C LYS A 60 -1.90 3.06 12.80
N GLY A 61 -2.76 2.28 13.47
CA GLY A 61 -2.56 0.84 13.63
C GLY A 61 -2.50 0.11 12.29
N VAL A 62 -3.39 0.47 11.37
CA VAL A 62 -3.41 -0.04 9.99
C VAL A 62 -2.16 0.35 9.21
N GLN A 63 -1.67 1.58 9.39
CA GLN A 63 -0.42 2.02 8.78
C GLN A 63 0.77 1.22 9.32
N ASN A 64 0.87 1.04 10.64
CA ASN A 64 1.92 0.24 11.26
C ASN A 64 1.96 -1.20 10.73
N ILE A 65 0.79 -1.84 10.60
CA ILE A 65 0.69 -3.18 10.02
C ILE A 65 1.09 -3.18 8.54
N THR A 66 0.79 -2.11 7.80
CA THR A 66 1.22 -1.96 6.41
C THR A 66 2.75 -1.83 6.30
N ASP A 67 3.37 -1.11 7.23
CA ASP A 67 4.83 -0.96 7.25
C ASP A 67 5.50 -2.30 7.60
N LEU A 68 4.99 -3.02 8.62
CA LEU A 68 5.42 -4.39 8.96
C LEU A 68 5.21 -5.36 7.80
N PHE A 69 4.14 -5.21 7.03
CA PHE A 69 3.91 -6.03 5.83
C PHE A 69 5.00 -5.81 4.78
N MET A 70 5.43 -4.56 4.56
CA MET A 70 6.51 -4.28 3.61
C MET A 70 7.83 -4.92 4.07
N VAL A 71 8.16 -4.77 5.35
CA VAL A 71 9.34 -5.43 5.95
C VAL A 71 9.26 -6.95 5.79
N ALA A 72 8.16 -7.57 6.19
CA ALA A 72 7.99 -9.02 6.07
C ALA A 72 8.11 -9.51 4.62
N ARG A 73 7.62 -8.73 3.65
CA ARG A 73 7.77 -9.07 2.23
C ARG A 73 9.22 -9.00 1.75
N ASP A 74 9.97 -7.98 2.19
CA ASP A 74 11.39 -7.86 1.86
C ASP A 74 12.19 -9.01 2.48
N GLU A 75 11.92 -9.39 3.74
CA GLU A 75 12.58 -10.52 4.40
C GLU A 75 12.29 -11.87 3.71
N LEU A 76 11.05 -12.07 3.25
CA LEU A 76 10.70 -13.26 2.44
C LEU A 76 11.49 -13.28 1.12
N GLU A 77 11.72 -12.14 0.48
CA GLU A 77 12.56 -12.04 -0.72
C GLU A 77 14.03 -12.35 -0.41
N TYR A 78 14.57 -11.84 0.70
CA TYR A 78 15.93 -12.18 1.15
C TYR A 78 16.10 -13.67 1.42
N ALA A 79 15.14 -14.32 2.09
CA ALA A 79 15.17 -15.76 2.30
C ALA A 79 15.19 -16.54 0.97
N GLU A 80 14.43 -16.09 -0.02
CA GLU A 80 14.41 -16.67 -1.36
C GLU A 80 15.74 -16.48 -2.12
N GLU A 81 16.35 -15.30 -2.03
CA GLU A 81 17.66 -15.02 -2.64
C GLU A 81 18.80 -15.82 -1.98
N ALA A 82 18.69 -16.06 -0.67
CA ALA A 82 19.64 -16.84 0.10
C ALA A 82 19.56 -18.35 -0.17
N ARG A 83 18.59 -18.82 -0.97
CA ARG A 83 18.39 -20.24 -1.28
C ARG A 83 19.65 -20.89 -1.83
N GLY A 84 20.03 -22.03 -1.25
CA GLY A 84 21.24 -22.76 -1.60
C GLY A 84 22.53 -22.20 -0.98
N SER A 85 22.43 -21.13 -0.19
CA SER A 85 23.51 -20.65 0.67
C SER A 85 23.42 -21.26 2.07
N VAL A 86 24.49 -21.13 2.85
CA VAL A 86 24.52 -21.53 4.27
C VAL A 86 23.66 -20.59 5.14
N TYR A 87 23.36 -19.38 4.66
CA TYR A 87 22.56 -18.38 5.37
C TYR A 87 21.05 -18.60 5.24
N TYR A 88 20.62 -19.45 4.30
CA TYR A 88 19.21 -19.70 4.01
C TYR A 88 18.37 -19.98 5.25
N ASN A 89 18.86 -20.78 6.20
CA ASN A 89 18.09 -21.11 7.40
C ASN A 89 17.90 -19.91 8.35
N ASP A 90 18.90 -19.03 8.44
CA ASP A 90 18.91 -17.84 9.29
C ASP A 90 18.01 -16.74 8.70
N ASP A 91 18.16 -16.49 7.39
CA ASP A 91 17.31 -15.55 6.63
C ASP A 91 15.85 -16.03 6.63
N LYS A 92 15.62 -17.34 6.51
CA LYS A 92 14.29 -17.94 6.60
C LYS A 92 13.68 -17.77 7.99
N GLU A 93 14.44 -17.98 9.06
CA GLU A 93 13.95 -17.75 10.43
C GLU A 93 13.54 -16.28 10.61
N THR A 94 14.38 -15.35 10.17
CA THR A 94 14.10 -13.91 10.18
C THR A 94 12.82 -13.57 9.42
N ALA A 95 12.61 -14.16 8.24
CA ALA A 95 11.39 -13.98 7.47
C ALA A 95 10.14 -14.53 8.20
N LYS A 96 10.25 -15.69 8.88
CA LYS A 96 9.16 -16.25 9.70
C LYS A 96 8.80 -15.30 10.85
N GLU A 97 9.81 -14.75 11.52
CA GLU A 97 9.62 -13.81 12.63
C GLU A 97 8.93 -12.52 12.17
N ALA A 98 9.39 -11.91 11.08
CA ALA A 98 8.80 -10.69 10.54
C ALA A 98 7.33 -10.89 10.12
N VAL A 99 7.01 -12.03 9.49
CA VAL A 99 5.61 -12.38 9.16
C VAL A 99 4.78 -12.55 10.44
N GLN A 100 5.31 -13.25 11.43
CA GLN A 100 4.60 -13.48 12.69
C GLN A 100 4.33 -12.16 13.43
N GLU A 101 5.29 -11.23 13.46
CA GLU A 101 5.11 -9.91 14.06
C GLU A 101 3.99 -9.11 13.38
N CYS A 102 3.90 -9.18 12.04
CA CYS A 102 2.81 -8.55 11.29
C CYS A 102 1.44 -9.17 11.64
N LEU A 103 1.37 -10.51 11.75
CA LEU A 103 0.15 -11.23 12.12
C LEU A 103 -0.29 -10.93 13.56
N ASP A 104 0.66 -10.87 14.49
CA ASP A 104 0.39 -10.59 15.90
C ASP A 104 -0.08 -9.15 16.09
N SER A 105 0.56 -8.18 15.43
CA SER A 105 0.13 -6.78 15.43
C SER A 105 -1.29 -6.62 14.88
N TYR A 106 -1.64 -7.39 13.84
CA TYR A 106 -3.00 -7.41 13.28
C TYR A 106 -4.02 -8.01 14.26
N ASP A 107 -3.71 -9.14 14.89
CA ASP A 107 -4.60 -9.79 15.86
C ASP A 107 -4.81 -8.92 17.11
N GLN A 108 -3.74 -8.27 17.60
CA GLN A 108 -3.80 -7.29 18.68
C GLN A 108 -4.72 -6.12 18.32
N LEU A 109 -4.54 -5.53 17.13
CA LEU A 109 -5.40 -4.45 16.67
C LEU A 109 -6.87 -4.89 16.60
N LEU A 110 -7.16 -6.12 16.15
CA LEU A 110 -8.53 -6.61 16.12
C LEU A 110 -9.13 -6.83 17.52
N LYS A 111 -8.35 -7.24 18.52
CA LYS A 111 -8.85 -7.47 19.89
C LYS A 111 -9.39 -6.20 20.55
N ASP A 112 -8.79 -5.05 20.25
CA ASP A 112 -9.17 -3.77 20.84
C ASP A 112 -10.37 -3.08 20.14
N LEU A 113 -10.88 -3.67 19.05
CA LEU A 113 -11.89 -3.04 18.19
C LEU A 113 -13.29 -3.64 18.32
N ASP A 114 -14.28 -2.79 18.08
CA ASP A 114 -15.70 -3.17 17.94
C ASP A 114 -15.94 -3.85 16.57
N ASP A 115 -17.02 -4.62 16.42
CA ASP A 115 -17.28 -5.42 15.23
C ASP A 115 -17.38 -4.58 13.94
N ALA A 116 -17.93 -3.37 14.05
CA ALA A 116 -17.99 -2.45 12.91
C ALA A 116 -16.59 -1.99 12.46
N GLN A 117 -15.67 -1.78 13.40
CA GLN A 117 -14.31 -1.31 13.14
C GLN A 117 -13.42 -2.46 12.64
N LYS A 118 -13.58 -3.66 13.19
CA LYS A 118 -12.93 -4.88 12.69
C LYS A 118 -13.22 -5.12 11.21
N LEU A 119 -14.47 -4.95 10.78
CA LEU A 119 -14.87 -5.10 9.38
C LEU A 119 -14.18 -4.05 8.47
N ASP A 120 -14.01 -2.81 8.95
CA ASP A 120 -13.29 -1.78 8.20
C ASP A 120 -11.80 -2.12 8.04
N VAL A 121 -11.15 -2.53 9.13
CA VAL A 121 -9.75 -2.97 9.12
C VAL A 121 -9.54 -4.19 8.22
N GLN A 122 -10.41 -5.19 8.32
CA GLN A 122 -10.38 -6.38 7.46
C GLN A 122 -10.52 -6.05 5.98
N ARG A 123 -11.36 -5.06 5.61
CA ARG A 123 -11.47 -4.61 4.21
C ARG A 123 -10.21 -3.91 3.73
N LYS A 124 -9.55 -3.14 4.59
CA LYS A 124 -8.34 -2.37 4.23
C LYS A 124 -7.10 -3.24 4.07
N ILE A 125 -6.89 -4.19 4.99
CA ILE A 125 -5.62 -4.95 5.07
C ILE A 125 -5.77 -6.47 5.10
N GLY A 126 -6.99 -7.01 5.14
CA GLY A 126 -7.21 -8.46 5.22
C GLY A 126 -6.60 -9.23 4.06
N LEU A 127 -6.62 -8.68 2.84
CA LEU A 127 -5.98 -9.30 1.67
C LEU A 127 -4.45 -9.41 1.84
N LYS A 128 -3.81 -8.37 2.39
CA LYS A 128 -2.36 -8.35 2.64
C LYS A 128 -1.95 -9.44 3.63
N ILE A 129 -2.76 -9.63 4.68
CA ILE A 129 -2.55 -10.69 5.68
C ILE A 129 -2.69 -12.07 5.07
N MET A 130 -3.67 -12.28 4.18
CA MET A 130 -3.81 -13.55 3.45
C MET A 130 -2.62 -13.83 2.54
N GLU A 131 -2.11 -12.80 1.85
CA GLU A 131 -0.93 -12.88 1.00
C GLU A 131 0.31 -13.33 1.80
N LEU A 132 0.60 -12.70 2.95
CA LEU A 132 1.74 -13.11 3.79
C LEU A 132 1.62 -14.55 4.27
N LYS A 133 0.43 -14.98 4.70
CA LYS A 133 0.22 -16.38 5.12
C LYS A 133 0.49 -17.36 3.98
N SER A 134 0.10 -17.01 2.75
CA SER A 134 0.37 -17.85 1.59
C SER A 134 1.86 -17.94 1.26
N GLN A 135 2.59 -16.82 1.37
CA GLN A 135 4.04 -16.81 1.11
C GLN A 135 4.80 -17.59 2.19
N LEU A 136 4.41 -17.42 3.46
CA LEU A 136 4.97 -18.19 4.58
C LEU A 136 4.73 -19.69 4.44
N ASP A 137 3.54 -20.10 4.01
CA ASP A 137 3.21 -21.51 3.75
C ASP A 137 4.05 -22.10 2.61
N ALA A 138 4.26 -21.33 1.54
CA ALA A 138 5.14 -21.74 0.45
C ALA A 138 6.57 -21.97 0.94
N LEU A 139 7.14 -21.02 1.71
CA LEU A 139 8.48 -21.14 2.28
C LEU A 139 8.61 -22.30 3.27
N ASN A 140 7.56 -22.63 4.03
CA ASN A 140 7.57 -23.78 4.92
C ASN A 140 7.43 -25.11 4.16
N SER A 141 6.63 -25.15 3.10
CA SER A 141 6.39 -26.36 2.31
C SER A 141 7.66 -26.84 1.59
N GLU A 142 8.54 -25.92 1.19
CA GLU A 142 9.83 -26.25 0.58
C GLU A 142 10.85 -26.86 1.54
N GLU A 143 10.61 -26.84 2.85
CA GLU A 143 11.47 -27.48 3.86
C GLU A 143 11.37 -29.02 3.82
N LEU A 144 10.37 -29.56 3.12
CA LEU A 144 9.99 -30.97 3.17
C LEU A 144 10.46 -31.81 1.96
N GLU A 145 11.22 -31.26 1.02
CA GLU A 145 11.77 -31.98 -0.15
C GLU A 145 13.29 -32.15 -0.16
#